data_AF-A0A655EJA0-F1
#
_entry.id   AF-A0A655EJA0-F1
#
_cell.length_a   1.000
_cell.length_b   1.000
_cell.length_c   1.000
_cell.angle_alpha   90.00
_cell.angle_beta   90.00
_cell.angle_gamma   90.00
#
_symmetry.space_group_name_H-M   'P 1'
#
loop_
_entity.id
_entity.type
_entity.pdbx_description
1 polymer ?
#
loop_
_entity_poly.entity_id
_entity_poly.type
_entity_poly.pdbx_seq_one_letter_code
_entity_poly.pdbx_strand_id
1 'polypeptide(L)'
;MEQGITINSERRGVWGHSYGGLFVLDSWLSSSFFHIYYSASPSLSRDNFALLNRLTTVKPSPFCHKKLIIMEGSASNGDSRQRQMAELLQKVQETVRTLENNGVNAALQHYPGLGHGPMFNASFRSALLDISREPASQEPRGH
;
A
#
# COMPACT_ATOMS: atom_id res chain seq x y z
N MET A 1 11.85 16.77 -11.94
CA MET A 1 10.82 17.65 -12.51
C MET A 1 10.47 17.12 -13.88
N GLU A 2 9.23 16.72 -14.05
CA GLU A 2 8.67 16.27 -15.32
C GLU A 2 8.66 17.46 -16.30
N GLN A 3 9.23 17.29 -17.50
CA GLN A 3 9.34 18.37 -18.48
C GLN A 3 8.18 18.28 -19.49
N GLY A 4 7.51 19.41 -19.75
CA GLY A 4 6.52 19.53 -20.82
C GLY A 4 5.10 19.08 -20.49
N ILE A 5 4.78 18.76 -19.22
CA ILE A 5 3.43 18.38 -18.78
C ILE A 5 3.12 19.04 -17.44
N THR A 6 1.95 19.68 -17.31
CA THR A 6 1.46 20.19 -16.03
C THR A 6 1.01 19.02 -15.15
N ILE A 7 1.77 18.74 -14.09
CA ILE A 7 1.47 17.67 -13.13
C ILE A 7 1.09 18.28 -11.77
N ASN A 8 0.03 17.76 -11.16
CA ASN A 8 -0.26 18.04 -9.76
C ASN A 8 0.63 17.17 -8.87
N SER A 9 1.62 17.78 -8.20
CA SER A 9 2.57 17.08 -7.33
C SER A 9 1.90 16.39 -6.14
N GLU A 10 0.82 16.96 -5.61
CA GLU A 10 0.04 16.42 -4.48
C GLU A 10 -0.73 15.16 -4.85
N ARG A 11 -0.83 14.85 -6.16
CA ARG A 11 -1.47 13.65 -6.69
C ARG A 11 -0.49 12.71 -7.37
N ARG A 12 0.79 12.76 -6.98
CA ARG A 12 1.80 11.83 -7.46
C ARG A 12 1.73 10.50 -6.70
N GLY A 13 1.44 9.42 -7.42
CA GLY A 13 1.39 8.07 -6.88
C GLY A 13 2.53 7.17 -7.35
N VAL A 14 2.85 6.16 -6.56
CA VAL A 14 3.74 5.05 -6.95
C VAL A 14 3.03 3.72 -6.71
N TRP A 15 3.11 2.82 -7.68
CA TRP A 15 2.55 1.47 -7.59
C TRP A 15 3.65 0.45 -7.88
N GLY A 16 3.57 -0.70 -7.22
CA GLY A 16 4.46 -1.81 -7.48
C GLY A 16 3.87 -3.13 -7.01
N HIS A 17 4.16 -4.19 -7.78
CA HIS A 17 3.72 -5.56 -7.50
C HIS A 17 4.89 -6.46 -7.12
N SER A 18 4.67 -7.42 -6.21
CA SER A 18 5.69 -8.38 -5.78
C SER A 18 6.91 -7.67 -5.19
N TYR A 19 8.10 -7.74 -5.80
CA TYR A 19 9.25 -6.94 -5.36
C TYR A 19 9.06 -5.44 -5.57
N GLY A 20 8.28 -5.02 -6.57
CA GLY A 20 7.86 -3.63 -6.70
C GLY A 20 7.03 -3.17 -5.50
N GLY A 21 6.25 -4.07 -4.88
CA GLY A 21 5.51 -3.77 -3.65
C GLY A 21 6.46 -3.47 -2.48
N LEU A 22 7.55 -4.23 -2.33
CA LEU A 22 8.58 -3.94 -1.33
C LEU A 22 9.24 -2.57 -1.57
N PHE A 23 9.54 -2.23 -2.83
CA PHE A 23 10.06 -0.92 -3.19
C PHE A 23 9.09 0.20 -2.80
N VAL A 24 7.78 0.01 -3.01
CA VAL A 24 6.76 0.98 -2.60
C VAL A 24 6.74 1.16 -1.08
N LEU A 25 6.82 0.08 -0.31
CA LEU A 25 6.85 0.14 1.16
C LEU A 25 8.11 0.87 1.68
N ASP A 26 9.28 0.58 1.09
CA ASP A 26 10.51 1.27 1.46
C ASP A 26 10.52 2.74 1.02
N SER A 27 9.95 3.03 -0.16
CA SER A 27 9.72 4.41 -0.63
C SER A 27 8.78 5.17 0.28
N TRP A 28 7.73 4.54 0.80
CA TRP A 28 6.82 5.17 1.76
C TRP A 28 7.54 5.59 3.04
N LEU A 29 8.47 4.76 3.52
CA LEU A 29 9.31 5.05 4.69
C LEU A 29 10.33 6.17 4.44
N SER A 30 10.86 6.30 3.23
CA SER A 30 12.07 7.11 2.96
C SER A 30 11.87 8.32 2.06
N SER A 31 10.88 8.31 1.17
CA SER A 31 10.68 9.34 0.15
C SER A 31 9.58 10.32 0.54
N SER A 32 9.75 11.60 0.21
CA SER A 32 8.70 12.63 0.24
C SER A 32 8.18 13.00 -1.15
N PHE A 33 8.59 12.26 -2.20
CA PHE A 33 8.28 12.62 -3.58
C PHE A 33 6.87 12.21 -4.03
N PHE A 34 6.33 11.15 -3.42
CA PHE A 34 4.99 10.63 -3.70
C PHE A 34 4.06 10.90 -2.52
N HIS A 35 2.78 11.05 -2.82
CA HIS A 35 1.70 11.25 -1.85
C HIS A 35 0.86 9.99 -1.68
N ILE A 36 0.80 9.10 -2.68
CA ILE A 36 0.01 7.86 -2.63
C ILE A 36 0.87 6.66 -3.00
N TYR A 37 0.85 5.63 -2.17
CA TYR A 37 1.71 4.46 -2.26
C TYR A 37 0.84 3.20 -2.35
N TYR A 38 0.88 2.51 -3.49
CA TYR A 38 0.10 1.30 -3.76
C TYR A 38 1.03 0.08 -3.78
N SER A 39 1.13 -0.64 -2.65
CA SER A 39 1.97 -1.83 -2.53
C SER A 39 1.14 -3.09 -2.76
N ALA A 40 1.25 -3.69 -3.94
CA ALA A 40 0.46 -4.84 -4.35
C ALA A 40 1.19 -6.18 -4.18
N SER A 41 0.56 -7.12 -3.46
CA SER A 41 1.12 -8.42 -3.08
C SER A 41 2.63 -8.37 -2.84
N PRO A 42 3.11 -7.47 -1.96
CA PRO A 42 4.52 -7.34 -1.66
C PRO A 42 5.08 -8.71 -1.29
N SER A 43 6.27 -9.04 -1.79
CA SER A 43 6.91 -10.34 -1.54
C SER A 43 7.47 -10.42 -0.11
N LEU A 44 6.57 -10.39 0.86
CA LEU A 44 6.83 -10.46 2.29
C LEU A 44 7.18 -11.90 2.67
N SER A 45 8.45 -12.28 2.45
CA SER A 45 9.03 -13.51 3.00
C SER A 45 9.28 -13.36 4.52
N ARG A 46 9.70 -14.45 5.19
CA ARG A 46 10.10 -14.40 6.61
C ARG A 46 11.14 -13.29 6.88
N ASP A 47 12.03 -13.03 5.94
CA ASP A 47 13.07 -11.98 6.06
C ASP A 47 12.51 -10.56 5.88
N ASN A 48 11.38 -10.41 5.18
CA ASN A 48 10.75 -9.11 4.90
C ASN A 48 9.72 -8.69 5.96
N PHE A 49 9.46 -9.49 6.99
CA PHE A 49 8.68 -9.03 8.16
C PHE A 49 9.39 -7.89 8.90
N ALA A 50 10.71 -7.78 8.77
CA ALA A 50 11.46 -6.62 9.26
C ALA A 50 10.91 -5.31 8.65
N LEU A 51 10.47 -5.32 7.39
CA LEU A 51 9.88 -4.14 6.75
C LEU A 51 8.52 -3.80 7.35
N LEU A 52 7.65 -4.78 7.58
CA LEU A 52 6.37 -4.55 8.27
C LEU A 52 6.59 -4.01 9.69
N ASN A 53 7.55 -4.55 10.42
CA ASN A 53 7.90 -4.06 11.76
C ASN A 53 8.42 -2.62 11.71
N ARG A 54 9.17 -2.22 10.67
CA ARG A 54 9.58 -0.82 10.50
C ARG A 54 8.36 0.08 10.29
N LEU A 55 7.37 -0.35 9.51
CA LEU A 55 6.13 0.42 9.30
C LEU A 55 5.42 0.70 10.63
N THR A 56 5.29 -0.29 11.52
CA THR A 56 4.55 -0.11 12.79
C THR A 56 5.25 0.83 13.80
N THR A 57 6.53 1.13 13.60
CA THR A 57 7.32 2.02 14.48
C THR A 57 7.29 3.49 14.09
N VAL A 58 6.62 3.85 12.98
CA VAL A 58 6.61 5.24 12.53
C VAL A 58 5.82 6.15 13.46
N LYS A 59 6.30 7.39 13.62
CA LYS A 59 5.53 8.46 14.27
C LYS A 59 4.64 9.14 13.23
N PRO A 60 3.41 9.57 13.57
CA PRO A 60 2.45 10.13 12.61
C PRO A 60 2.92 11.39 11.85
N SER A 61 3.54 12.34 12.55
CA SER A 61 3.77 13.70 12.02
C SER A 61 4.50 13.74 10.65
N PRO A 62 5.58 12.97 10.41
CA PRO A 62 6.23 12.94 9.10
C PRO A 62 5.43 12.25 7.98
N PHE A 63 4.32 11.58 8.29
CA PHE A 63 3.55 10.73 7.36
C PHE A 63 2.13 11.24 7.11
N CYS A 64 1.72 12.38 7.70
CA CYS A 64 0.36 12.92 7.58
C CYS A 64 -0.07 13.24 6.14
N HIS A 65 0.89 13.53 5.25
CA HIS A 65 0.65 13.82 3.82
C HIS A 65 0.72 12.58 2.93
N LYS A 66 1.01 11.40 3.50
CA LYS A 66 1.19 10.15 2.75
C LYS A 66 0.01 9.21 2.96
N LYS A 67 -0.54 8.70 1.87
CA LYS A 67 -1.50 7.60 1.86
C LYS A 67 -0.80 6.29 1.49
N LEU A 68 -0.94 5.26 2.32
CA LEU A 68 -0.45 3.90 2.03
C LEU A 68 -1.64 2.96 1.79
N ILE A 69 -1.65 2.26 0.66
CA ILE A 69 -2.60 1.19 0.37
C ILE A 69 -1.81 -0.09 0.15
N ILE A 70 -1.96 -1.06 1.04
CA ILE A 70 -1.45 -2.41 0.85
C ILE A 70 -2.56 -3.23 0.20
N MET A 71 -2.26 -3.85 -0.94
CA MET A 71 -3.24 -4.54 -1.78
C MET A 71 -2.92 -6.03 -1.78
N GLU A 72 -3.74 -6.85 -1.16
CA GLU A 72 -3.47 -8.27 -1.01
C GLU A 72 -4.56 -9.14 -1.61
N GLY A 73 -4.11 -10.24 -2.22
CA GLY A 73 -4.99 -11.31 -2.65
C GLY A 73 -5.21 -12.34 -1.54
N SER A 74 -6.01 -13.35 -1.83
CA SER A 74 -6.01 -14.58 -1.04
C SER A 74 -6.08 -15.80 -1.95
N ALA A 75 -5.59 -16.92 -1.44
CA ALA A 75 -5.64 -18.17 -2.18
C ALA A 75 -7.09 -18.61 -2.41
N SER A 76 -7.35 -19.20 -3.57
CA SER A 76 -8.60 -19.91 -3.84
C SER A 76 -8.68 -21.18 -2.99
N ASN A 77 -9.90 -21.64 -2.70
CA ASN A 77 -10.13 -22.88 -1.97
C ASN A 77 -9.39 -24.05 -2.63
N GLY A 78 -8.58 -24.77 -1.84
CA GLY A 78 -7.79 -25.91 -2.32
C GLY A 78 -6.36 -25.59 -2.75
N ASP A 79 -5.91 -24.33 -2.70
CA ASP A 79 -4.49 -23.98 -2.90
C ASP A 79 -3.66 -24.43 -1.68
N SER A 80 -2.56 -25.15 -1.93
CA SER A 80 -1.65 -25.63 -0.89
C SER A 80 -1.01 -24.51 -0.05
N ARG A 81 -0.99 -23.28 -0.56
CA ARG A 81 -0.44 -22.07 0.10
C ARG A 81 -1.48 -21.29 0.89
N GLN A 82 -2.73 -21.74 0.95
CA GLN A 82 -3.84 -21.00 1.59
C GLN A 82 -3.53 -20.58 3.04
N ARG A 83 -2.96 -21.49 3.85
CA ARG A 83 -2.57 -21.18 5.24
C ARG A 83 -1.53 -20.06 5.31
N GLN A 84 -0.47 -20.15 4.50
CA GLN A 84 0.59 -19.14 4.46
C GLN A 84 0.05 -17.77 4.03
N MET A 85 -0.83 -17.73 3.01
CA MET A 85 -1.43 -16.47 2.56
C MET A 85 -2.38 -15.87 3.60
N ALA A 86 -3.12 -16.70 4.35
CA ALA A 86 -3.97 -16.23 5.44
C ALA A 86 -3.16 -15.61 6.58
N GLU A 87 -2.06 -16.25 6.99
CA GLU A 87 -1.14 -15.70 8.00
C GLU A 87 -0.51 -14.37 7.55
N LEU A 88 -0.12 -14.27 6.28
CA LEU A 88 0.43 -13.04 5.72
C LEU A 88 -0.63 -11.93 5.70
N LEU A 89 -1.85 -12.23 5.24
CA LEU A 89 -2.95 -11.28 5.21
C LEU A 89 -3.28 -10.76 6.61
N GLN A 90 -3.29 -11.64 7.62
CA GLN A 90 -3.50 -11.25 9.01
C GLN A 90 -2.43 -10.26 9.49
N LYS A 91 -1.15 -10.53 9.22
CA LYS A 91 -0.05 -9.63 9.60
C LYS A 91 -0.12 -8.27 8.91
N VAL A 92 -0.48 -8.26 7.62
CA VAL A 92 -0.70 -7.01 6.88
C VAL A 92 -1.87 -6.23 7.50
N GLN A 93 -2.96 -6.91 7.84
CA GLN A 93 -4.11 -6.28 8.48
C GLN A 93 -3.77 -5.70 9.86
N GLU A 94 -2.99 -6.42 10.67
CA GLU A 94 -2.48 -5.92 11.96
C GLU A 94 -1.59 -4.69 11.76
N THR A 95 -0.68 -4.72 10.79
CA THR A 95 0.20 -3.60 10.45
C THR A 95 -0.60 -2.35 10.06
N VAL A 96 -1.58 -2.49 9.16
CA VAL A 96 -2.44 -1.38 8.74
C VAL A 96 -3.22 -0.81 9.91
N ARG A 97 -3.81 -1.65 10.77
CA ARG A 97 -4.51 -1.19 11.98
C ARG A 97 -3.60 -0.41 12.92
N THR A 98 -2.36 -0.86 13.11
CA THR A 98 -1.40 -0.12 13.93
C THR A 98 -1.08 1.26 13.33
N LEU A 99 -0.92 1.34 12.01
CA LEU A 99 -0.71 2.63 11.32
C LEU A 99 -1.93 3.55 11.49
N GLU A 100 -3.13 3.05 11.27
CA GLU A 100 -4.38 3.81 11.46
C GLU A 100 -4.51 4.32 12.90
N ASN A 101 -4.24 3.48 13.90
CA ASN A 101 -4.27 3.85 15.31
C ASN A 101 -3.20 4.91 15.66
N ASN A 102 -2.09 4.93 14.94
CA ASN A 102 -1.06 5.94 15.04
C ASN A 102 -1.42 7.22 14.27
N GLY A 103 -2.61 7.36 13.68
CA GLY A 103 -3.03 8.54 12.93
C GLY A 103 -2.45 8.64 11.51
N VAL A 104 -1.94 7.53 10.97
CA VAL A 104 -1.41 7.45 9.60
C VAL A 104 -2.53 7.04 8.64
N ASN A 105 -2.60 7.68 7.46
CA ASN A 105 -3.54 7.30 6.41
C ASN A 105 -3.08 6.03 5.70
N ALA A 106 -3.47 4.87 6.25
CA ALA A 106 -3.16 3.56 5.71
C ALA A 106 -4.43 2.75 5.49
N ALA A 107 -4.44 1.86 4.49
CA ALA A 107 -5.55 0.97 4.21
C ALA A 107 -5.08 -0.39 3.67
N LEU A 108 -5.85 -1.43 3.96
CA LEU A 108 -5.73 -2.74 3.32
C LEU A 108 -6.86 -2.90 2.30
N GLN A 109 -6.50 -3.11 1.04
CA GLN A 109 -7.46 -3.50 0.01
C GLN A 109 -7.31 -4.99 -0.29
N HIS A 110 -8.31 -5.77 0.14
CA HIS A 110 -8.32 -7.22 -0.03
C HIS A 110 -9.05 -7.65 -1.29
N TYR A 111 -8.49 -8.63 -2.00
CA TYR A 111 -9.03 -9.21 -3.24
C TYR A 111 -9.22 -10.72 -3.06
N PRO A 112 -10.38 -11.16 -2.53
CA PRO A 112 -10.63 -12.56 -2.24
C PRO A 112 -10.51 -13.45 -3.48
N GLY A 113 -9.81 -14.57 -3.34
CA GLY A 113 -9.68 -15.58 -4.40
C GLY A 113 -8.72 -15.22 -5.53
N LEU A 114 -8.06 -14.05 -5.47
CA LEU A 114 -6.99 -13.72 -6.39
C LEU A 114 -5.64 -14.18 -5.83
N GLY A 115 -4.99 -15.09 -6.54
CA GLY A 115 -3.59 -15.43 -6.30
C GLY A 115 -2.63 -14.34 -6.78
N HIS A 116 -1.32 -14.58 -6.57
CA HIS A 116 -0.25 -13.60 -6.84
C HIS A 116 -0.24 -13.01 -8.26
N GLY A 117 -0.47 -13.83 -9.29
CA GLY A 117 -0.46 -13.39 -10.70
C GLY A 117 -1.66 -12.49 -11.04
N PRO A 118 -2.91 -12.95 -10.88
CA PRO A 118 -4.11 -12.13 -11.11
C PRO A 118 -4.12 -10.79 -10.35
N MET A 119 -3.48 -10.75 -9.17
CA MET A 119 -3.31 -9.53 -8.39
C MET A 119 -2.58 -8.41 -9.13
N PHE A 120 -1.67 -8.70 -10.07
CA PHE A 120 -0.99 -7.66 -10.85
C PHE A 120 -2.01 -6.76 -11.57
N ASN A 121 -2.87 -7.36 -12.39
CA ASN A 121 -3.85 -6.61 -13.18
C ASN A 121 -4.94 -5.98 -12.31
N ALA A 122 -5.43 -6.70 -11.31
CA ALA A 122 -6.48 -6.20 -10.42
C ALA A 122 -6.00 -4.99 -9.62
N SER A 123 -4.82 -5.08 -9.01
CA SER A 123 -4.27 -4.01 -8.20
C SER A 123 -3.86 -2.79 -9.04
N PHE A 124 -3.22 -2.99 -10.19
CA PHE A 124 -2.82 -1.88 -11.04
C PHE A 124 -4.02 -1.06 -11.55
N ARG A 125 -5.06 -1.75 -12.03
CA ARG A 125 -6.32 -1.09 -12.46
C ARG A 125 -6.98 -0.33 -11.32
N SER A 126 -7.04 -0.94 -10.13
CA SER A 126 -7.61 -0.26 -8.96
C SER A 126 -6.79 0.96 -8.54
N ALA A 127 -5.46 0.90 -8.62
CA ALA A 127 -4.60 2.04 -8.31
C ALA A 127 -4.83 3.20 -9.29
N LEU A 128 -4.93 2.91 -10.59
CA LEU A 128 -5.26 3.91 -11.62
C LEU A 128 -6.64 4.54 -11.39
N LEU A 129 -7.65 3.73 -11.02
CA LEU A 129 -8.99 4.24 -10.73
C LEU A 129 -9.05 5.06 -9.44
N ASP A 130 -8.31 4.67 -8.41
CA ASP A 130 -8.24 5.44 -7.15
C ASP A 130 -7.57 6.79 -7.39
N ILE A 131 -6.42 6.80 -8.06
CA ILE A 131 -5.68 8.05 -8.30
C ILE A 131 -6.36 8.98 -9.30
N SER A 132 -7.21 8.46 -10.20
CA SER A 132 -7.97 9.29 -11.15
C SER A 132 -9.11 10.05 -10.49
N ARG A 133 -9.63 9.58 -9.34
CA ARG A 133 -10.75 10.24 -8.65
C ARG A 133 -10.37 11.65 -8.24
N GLU A 134 -11.20 12.62 -8.60
CA GLU A 134 -11.07 13.97 -8.07
C GLU A 134 -11.34 13.93 -6.56
N PRO A 135 -10.51 14.60 -5.74
CA PRO A 135 -10.80 14.69 -4.31
C PRO A 135 -12.14 15.40 -4.16
N ALA A 136 -13.07 14.80 -3.41
CA ALA A 136 -14.16 15.57 -2.84
C ALA A 136 -13.50 16.67 -1.99
N SER A 137 -13.97 17.91 -2.10
CA SER A 137 -13.50 19.06 -1.34
C SER A 137 -13.41 18.69 0.15
N GLN A 138 -12.21 18.37 0.65
CA GLN A 138 -11.98 18.05 2.05
C GLN A 138 -11.03 19.09 2.63
N GLU A 139 -11.53 19.81 3.63
CA GLU A 139 -10.75 20.72 4.47
C GLU A 139 -9.61 19.97 5.18
N PRO A 140 -8.46 20.61 5.39
CA PRO A 140 -7.31 19.98 6.01
C PRO A 140 -7.62 19.63 7.47
N ARG A 141 -7.69 18.34 7.79
CA ARG A 141 -7.64 17.85 9.17
C ARG A 141 -6.19 17.57 9.54
N GLY A 142 -5.54 18.59 10.08
CA GLY A 142 -4.31 18.49 10.84
C GLY A 142 -4.27 19.63 11.84
N HIS A 143 -4.37 19.30 13.13
CA HIS A 143 -4.08 20.19 14.25
C HIS A 143 -3.02 19.51 15.11
#